data_AF-A0A0N9MPQ8-F1
#
_entry.id   AF-A0A0N9MPQ8-F1
#
_cell.length_a   1.000
_cell.length_b   1.000
_cell.length_c   1.000
_cell.angle_alpha   90.00
_cell.angle_beta   90.00
_cell.angle_gamma   90.00
#
_symmetry.space_group_name_H-M   'P 1'
#
loop_
_entity.id
_entity.type
_entity.pdbx_description
1 polymer ?
#
loop_
_entity_poly.entity_id
_entity_poly.type
_entity_poly.pdbx_seq_one_letter_code
_entity_poly.pdbx_strand_id
1 'polypeptide(L)'
;MANRIVTVLVDPHAIGDGEMSPPVVGQVVTYAVTFEESDRFPDAHSVRGVIEPSPEPPRPGRGGVGGEGFTWSGVFRGEGWAADWAGPRPRLGPVDLRGHFFASFSALCRNEIRGRVTRVRIVGERWTYDRGIPTARALQAMRDVEAAPQRLIDERSDRSAGRDECLVESVLVDLDLDDVPELQPRPAFLPLKVSAADDDLWLLDRQLPRVVRRRGESISIHDYPAPVVDHWMENDRLRAVHAAAAGCWVSGRSGLCWIGVDGSTSRLSDRPIAACAVHDDTLLACTARITTIP
;
A
#
# COMPACT_ATOMS: atom_id res chain seq x y z
N MET A 1 15.61 -24.20 14.83
CA MET A 1 14.24 -23.66 14.71
C MET A 1 13.86 -23.73 13.25
N ALA A 2 12.62 -24.13 12.92
CA ALA A 2 12.19 -24.14 11.53
C ALA A 2 12.01 -22.69 11.07
N ASN A 3 12.65 -22.31 9.95
CA ASN A 3 12.52 -20.98 9.38
C ASN A 3 11.10 -20.78 8.86
N ARG A 4 10.41 -19.74 9.32
CA ARG A 4 9.13 -19.32 8.76
C ARG A 4 9.37 -18.58 7.46
N ILE A 5 9.23 -19.31 6.35
CA ILE A 5 9.39 -18.76 5.00
C ILE A 5 8.02 -18.43 4.39
N VAL A 6 7.88 -17.22 3.85
CA VAL A 6 6.75 -16.81 3.03
C VAL A 6 7.24 -16.47 1.63
N THR A 7 6.63 -17.07 0.60
CA THR A 7 6.92 -16.74 -0.81
C THR A 7 5.94 -15.67 -1.30
N VAL A 8 6.50 -14.57 -1.81
CA VAL A 8 5.75 -13.41 -2.30
C VAL A 8 6.07 -13.20 -3.78
N LEU A 9 5.05 -13.09 -4.61
CA LEU A 9 5.16 -12.64 -5.98
C LEU A 9 5.07 -11.12 -6.02
N VAL A 10 6.10 -10.46 -6.53
CA VAL A 10 6.22 -9.00 -6.60
C VAL A 10 5.84 -8.53 -8.00
N ASP A 11 4.94 -7.54 -8.04
CA ASP A 11 4.48 -6.89 -9.27
C ASP A 11 5.66 -6.26 -10.03
N PRO A 12 5.91 -6.69 -11.27
CA PRO A 12 7.03 -6.17 -12.06
C PRO A 12 6.90 -4.68 -12.39
N HIS A 13 5.67 -4.14 -12.44
CA HIS A 13 5.44 -2.72 -12.70
C HIS A 13 5.86 -1.85 -11.52
N ALA A 14 5.56 -2.30 -10.30
CA ALA A 14 5.97 -1.60 -9.08
C ALA A 14 7.50 -1.50 -8.98
N ILE A 15 8.23 -2.52 -9.44
CA ILE A 15 9.69 -2.46 -9.56
C ILE A 15 10.10 -1.52 -10.71
N GLY A 16 9.51 -1.70 -11.90
CA GLY A 16 9.84 -0.94 -13.11
C GLY A 16 9.76 0.59 -12.95
N ASP A 17 8.71 1.07 -12.28
CA ASP A 17 8.43 2.49 -12.07
C ASP A 17 9.14 3.07 -10.84
N GLY A 18 9.89 2.23 -10.11
CA GLY A 18 10.68 2.65 -8.94
C GLY A 18 9.87 2.80 -7.65
N GLU A 19 8.60 2.38 -7.64
CA GLU A 19 7.77 2.38 -6.45
C GLU A 19 8.28 1.37 -5.40
N MET A 20 8.75 0.21 -5.86
CA MET A 20 9.46 -0.79 -5.07
C MET A 20 10.90 -0.90 -5.53
N SER A 21 11.84 -0.92 -4.58
CA SER A 21 13.22 -1.27 -4.90
C SER A 21 13.31 -2.75 -5.31
N PRO A 22 14.12 -3.10 -6.32
CA PRO A 22 14.33 -4.49 -6.69
C PRO A 22 14.84 -5.30 -5.49
N PRO A 23 14.25 -6.46 -5.17
CA PRO A 23 14.70 -7.29 -4.06
C PRO A 23 16.12 -7.82 -4.27
N VAL A 24 16.87 -7.87 -3.17
CA VAL A 24 18.24 -8.40 -3.11
C VAL A 24 18.34 -9.43 -1.99
N VAL A 25 19.00 -10.56 -2.24
CA VAL A 25 19.26 -11.58 -1.21
C VAL A 25 20.02 -10.97 -0.02
N GLY A 26 19.60 -11.31 1.18
CA GLY A 26 20.12 -10.79 2.44
C GLY A 26 19.50 -9.47 2.89
N GLN A 27 18.78 -8.74 2.02
CA GLN A 27 18.10 -7.51 2.39
C GLN A 27 16.87 -7.80 3.26
N VAL A 28 16.58 -6.94 4.24
CA VAL A 28 15.30 -6.93 4.94
C VAL A 28 14.35 -6.00 4.20
N VAL A 29 13.21 -6.55 3.78
CA VAL A 29 12.19 -5.81 3.03
C VAL A 29 10.87 -5.84 3.78
N THR A 30 10.04 -4.85 3.49
CA THR A 30 8.64 -4.79 3.92
C THR A 30 7.78 -4.67 2.67
N TYR A 31 6.89 -5.62 2.45
CA TYR A 31 5.94 -5.58 1.34
C TYR A 31 4.52 -5.43 1.86
N ALA A 32 3.78 -4.47 1.31
CA ALA A 32 2.33 -4.50 1.38
C ALA A 32 1.83 -5.64 0.50
N VAL A 33 1.05 -6.56 1.08
CA VAL A 33 0.65 -7.81 0.42
C VAL A 33 -0.85 -8.07 0.49
N THR A 34 -1.33 -8.72 -0.55
CA THR A 34 -2.63 -9.40 -0.58
C THR A 34 -2.41 -10.89 -0.77
N PHE A 35 -3.32 -11.71 -0.25
CA PHE A 35 -3.40 -13.13 -0.54
C PHE A 35 -4.50 -13.37 -1.58
N GLU A 36 -4.10 -13.86 -2.75
CA GLU A 36 -5.03 -14.19 -3.83
C GLU A 36 -5.41 -15.67 -3.74
N GLU A 37 -6.65 -15.95 -3.31
CA GLU A 37 -7.21 -17.29 -3.32
C GLU A 37 -7.44 -17.75 -4.77
N SER A 38 -6.76 -18.82 -5.17
CA SER A 38 -6.90 -19.37 -6.52
C SER A 38 -6.38 -20.79 -6.58
N ASP A 39 -7.24 -21.68 -7.07
CA ASP A 39 -6.85 -23.05 -7.47
C ASP A 39 -6.32 -23.10 -8.91
N ARG A 40 -6.34 -21.96 -9.62
CA ARG A 40 -6.01 -21.89 -11.06
C ARG A 40 -4.53 -21.66 -11.32
N PHE A 41 -3.77 -21.25 -10.31
CA PHE A 41 -2.35 -20.97 -10.46
C PHE A 41 -1.51 -22.20 -10.09
N PRO A 42 -0.61 -22.68 -10.97
CA PRO A 42 0.19 -23.88 -10.72
C PRO A 42 1.09 -23.78 -9.47
N ASP A 43 1.47 -22.56 -9.09
CA ASP A 43 2.28 -22.20 -7.91
C ASP A 43 1.44 -21.92 -6.66
N ALA A 44 0.11 -22.00 -6.76
CA ALA A 44 -0.76 -21.85 -5.61
C ALA A 44 -0.50 -22.96 -4.60
N HIS A 45 -0.17 -22.57 -3.38
CA HIS A 45 0.15 -23.45 -2.27
C HIS A 45 -0.86 -23.27 -1.14
N SER A 46 -1.01 -24.32 -0.33
CA SER A 46 -1.88 -24.29 0.85
C SER A 46 -1.23 -23.48 1.96
N VAL A 47 -1.94 -22.47 2.42
CA VAL A 47 -1.56 -21.59 3.52
C VAL A 47 -2.66 -21.63 4.57
N ARG A 48 -2.28 -21.94 5.81
CA ARG A 48 -3.20 -21.93 6.94
C ARG A 48 -3.13 -20.60 7.67
N GLY A 49 -4.27 -20.15 8.15
CA GLY A 49 -4.36 -18.94 8.95
C GLY A 49 -5.77 -18.69 9.43
N VAL A 50 -6.04 -17.46 9.84
CA VAL A 50 -7.33 -16.98 10.34
C VAL A 50 -7.76 -15.80 9.49
N ILE A 51 -9.00 -15.81 9.01
CA ILE A 51 -9.61 -14.66 8.33
C ILE A 51 -10.41 -13.84 9.34
N GLU A 52 -10.06 -12.56 9.44
CA GLU A 52 -10.84 -11.51 10.09
C GLU A 52 -11.69 -10.80 9.03
N PRO A 53 -12.97 -10.52 9.30
CA PRO A 53 -13.87 -9.94 8.31
C PRO A 53 -13.55 -8.45 8.10
N SER A 54 -13.61 -7.99 6.85
CA SER A 54 -13.61 -6.57 6.56
C SER A 54 -14.97 -5.95 6.90
N PRO A 55 -15.03 -4.70 7.42
CA PRO A 55 -16.29 -3.96 7.52
C PRO A 55 -16.77 -3.44 6.16
N GLU A 56 -15.96 -3.53 5.11
CA GLU A 56 -16.35 -3.10 3.76
C GLU A 56 -17.37 -4.08 3.15
N PRO A 57 -18.42 -3.59 2.46
CA PRO A 57 -19.35 -4.46 1.76
C PRO A 57 -18.64 -5.22 0.64
N PRO A 58 -19.13 -6.43 0.29
CA PRO A 58 -18.57 -7.18 -0.83
C PRO A 58 -18.71 -6.38 -2.12
N ARG A 59 -17.67 -6.39 -2.94
CA ARG A 59 -17.61 -5.63 -4.19
C ARG A 59 -18.10 -6.50 -5.35
N PRO A 60 -18.72 -5.93 -6.41
CA PRO A 60 -18.97 -6.68 -7.64
C PRO A 60 -17.64 -7.23 -8.19
N GLY A 61 -17.51 -8.56 -8.21
CA GLY A 61 -16.33 -9.26 -8.67
C GLY A 61 -16.37 -9.50 -10.18
N ARG A 62 -15.27 -9.20 -10.88
CA ARG A 62 -15.02 -9.70 -12.23
C ARG A 62 -14.27 -11.03 -12.13
N GLY A 63 -14.95 -12.12 -11.80
CA GLY A 63 -14.23 -13.36 -11.48
C GLY A 63 -15.08 -14.63 -11.42
N GLY A 64 -15.64 -15.05 -12.55
CA GLY A 64 -16.25 -16.37 -12.71
C GLY A 64 -16.70 -16.58 -14.15
N VAL A 65 -16.51 -17.79 -14.68
CA VAL A 65 -17.16 -18.21 -15.94
C VAL A 65 -18.67 -18.06 -15.71
N GLY A 66 -19.29 -17.06 -16.33
CA GLY A 66 -20.71 -16.74 -16.13
C GLY A 66 -21.03 -15.36 -15.53
N GLY A 67 -20.02 -14.52 -15.27
CA GLY A 67 -20.20 -13.06 -15.23
C GLY A 67 -21.33 -12.53 -14.33
N GLU A 68 -21.31 -12.85 -13.04
CA GLU A 68 -22.00 -12.12 -11.96
C GLU A 68 -21.54 -12.75 -10.63
N GLY A 69 -20.93 -11.96 -9.74
CA GLY A 69 -20.41 -12.49 -8.48
C GLY A 69 -19.92 -11.38 -7.56
N PHE A 70 -19.82 -11.68 -6.28
CA PHE A 70 -19.31 -10.78 -5.26
C PHE A 70 -17.91 -11.21 -4.83
N THR A 71 -16.99 -10.26 -4.70
CA THR A 71 -15.69 -10.45 -4.06
C THR A 71 -15.79 -9.99 -2.62
N TRP A 72 -15.55 -10.93 -1.70
CA TRP A 72 -15.49 -10.70 -0.27
C TRP A 72 -14.08 -10.32 0.13
N SER A 73 -13.95 -9.45 1.13
CA SER A 73 -12.65 -9.00 1.63
C SER A 73 -12.50 -9.22 3.13
N GLY A 74 -11.24 -9.29 3.58
CA GLY A 74 -10.88 -9.48 4.97
C GLY A 74 -9.37 -9.39 5.17
N VAL A 75 -8.91 -9.67 6.38
CA VAL A 75 -7.49 -9.80 6.69
C VAL A 75 -7.19 -11.25 6.99
N PHE A 76 -6.29 -11.85 6.22
CA PHE A 76 -5.79 -13.20 6.43
C PHE A 76 -4.51 -13.14 7.25
N ARG A 77 -4.52 -13.76 8.42
CA ARG A 77 -3.41 -13.76 9.37
C ARG A 77 -2.84 -15.15 9.56
N GLY A 78 -1.53 -15.24 9.61
CA GLY A 78 -0.82 -16.43 10.09
C GLY A 78 0.27 -16.06 11.08
N GLU A 79 1.17 -16.99 11.32
CA GLU A 79 2.25 -16.79 12.28
C GLU A 79 3.31 -15.82 11.74
N GLY A 80 3.29 -14.57 12.22
CA GLY A 80 4.28 -13.54 11.86
C GLY A 80 3.98 -12.77 10.58
N TRP A 81 2.81 -12.99 9.97
CA TRP A 81 2.39 -12.28 8.77
C TRP A 81 0.89 -11.97 8.77
N ALA A 82 0.53 -10.93 8.03
CA ALA A 82 -0.84 -10.59 7.69
C ALA A 82 -0.89 -10.11 6.24
N ALA A 83 -1.95 -10.48 5.54
CA ALA A 83 -2.22 -10.03 4.19
C ALA A 83 -3.70 -9.66 4.09
N ASP A 84 -4.01 -8.68 3.25
CA ASP A 84 -5.40 -8.52 2.83
C ASP A 84 -5.83 -9.76 2.04
N TRP A 85 -7.09 -10.11 2.11
CA TRP A 85 -7.63 -11.25 1.38
C TRP A 85 -8.83 -10.80 0.57
N ALA A 86 -8.91 -11.33 -0.64
CA ALA A 86 -10.06 -11.19 -1.52
C ALA A 86 -10.46 -12.57 -2.05
N GLY A 87 -11.73 -12.93 -1.93
CA GLY A 87 -12.20 -14.26 -2.34
C GLY A 87 -13.64 -14.28 -2.87
N PRO A 88 -14.02 -15.34 -3.60
CA PRO A 88 -15.33 -15.44 -4.26
C PRO A 88 -16.47 -15.78 -3.29
N ARG A 89 -16.18 -16.13 -2.04
CA ARG A 89 -17.14 -16.55 -1.03
C ARG A 89 -16.77 -15.95 0.31
N PRO A 90 -17.72 -15.65 1.21
CA PRO A 90 -17.40 -15.16 2.54
C PRO A 90 -16.64 -16.24 3.32
N ARG A 91 -15.58 -15.83 4.04
CA ARG A 91 -14.80 -16.69 4.93
C ARG A 91 -14.53 -15.97 6.24
N LEU A 92 -14.48 -16.72 7.34
CA LEU A 92 -14.25 -16.20 8.68
C LEU A 92 -13.59 -17.27 9.53
N GLY A 93 -12.67 -16.87 10.41
CA GLY A 93 -12.02 -17.77 11.35
C GLY A 93 -10.94 -18.62 10.70
N PRO A 94 -10.57 -19.75 11.32
CA PRO A 94 -9.51 -20.63 10.82
C PRO A 94 -9.83 -21.20 9.44
N VAL A 95 -8.90 -21.07 8.50
CA VAL A 95 -9.02 -21.57 7.13
C VAL A 95 -7.70 -22.16 6.63
N ASP A 96 -7.80 -23.05 5.65
CA ASP A 96 -6.69 -23.51 4.82
C ASP A 96 -7.01 -23.09 3.39
N LEU A 97 -6.26 -22.12 2.87
CA LEU A 97 -6.50 -21.54 1.56
C LEU A 97 -5.38 -21.90 0.60
N ARG A 98 -5.77 -22.19 -0.64
CA ARG A 98 -4.84 -22.36 -1.74
C ARG A 98 -4.70 -21.06 -2.51
N GLY A 99 -3.48 -20.56 -2.65
CA GLY A 99 -3.21 -19.29 -3.30
C GLY A 99 -1.75 -18.87 -3.22
N HIS A 100 -1.51 -17.57 -3.35
CA HIS A 100 -0.18 -16.99 -3.23
C HIS A 100 -0.26 -15.58 -2.64
N PHE A 101 0.83 -15.14 -2.01
CA PHE A 101 1.00 -13.75 -1.62
C PHE A 101 1.46 -12.93 -2.82
N PHE A 102 0.81 -11.80 -3.03
CA PHE A 102 1.11 -10.87 -4.10
C PHE A 102 1.42 -9.49 -3.51
N ALA A 103 2.60 -8.97 -3.81
CA ALA A 103 3.03 -7.64 -3.43
C ALA A 103 2.88 -6.69 -4.62
N SER A 104 2.08 -5.65 -4.42
CA SER A 104 1.85 -4.57 -5.39
C SER A 104 1.49 -3.31 -4.61
N PHE A 105 1.59 -2.14 -5.26
CA PHE A 105 1.10 -0.87 -4.74
C PHE A 105 -0.43 -0.71 -4.91
N SER A 106 -1.16 -1.80 -5.08
CA SER A 106 -2.61 -1.76 -5.21
C SER A 106 -3.29 -1.31 -3.90
N ALA A 107 -4.41 -0.61 -4.04
CA ALA A 107 -5.29 -0.21 -2.93
C ALA A 107 -5.79 -1.37 -2.04
N LEU A 108 -5.58 -2.62 -2.46
CA LEU A 108 -5.95 -3.82 -1.73
C LEU A 108 -4.84 -4.26 -0.76
N CYS A 109 -3.59 -3.80 -0.93
CA CYS A 109 -2.47 -4.18 -0.07
C CYS A 109 -2.33 -3.18 1.08
N ARG A 110 -2.96 -3.45 2.23
CA ARG A 110 -2.92 -2.64 3.45
C ARG A 110 -2.07 -3.26 4.55
N ASN A 111 -1.98 -4.58 4.56
CA ASN A 111 -1.19 -5.32 5.53
C ASN A 111 0.21 -5.59 4.96
N GLU A 112 1.20 -5.51 5.84
CA GLU A 112 2.59 -5.63 5.47
C GLU A 112 3.20 -6.93 6.00
N ILE A 113 4.05 -7.55 5.18
CA ILE A 113 4.96 -8.63 5.60
C ILE A 113 6.37 -8.07 5.58
N ARG A 114 7.07 -8.21 6.70
CA ARG A 114 8.48 -7.87 6.84
C ARG A 114 9.31 -9.14 6.99
N GLY A 115 10.35 -9.28 6.19
CA GLY A 115 11.20 -10.46 6.20
C GLY A 115 12.56 -10.21 5.58
N ARG A 116 13.54 -11.06 5.88
CA ARG A 116 14.80 -11.10 5.12
C ARG A 116 14.63 -11.91 3.86
N VAL A 117 15.04 -11.33 2.74
CA VAL A 117 15.10 -12.02 1.46
C VAL A 117 16.15 -13.12 1.55
N THR A 118 15.70 -14.37 1.44
CA THR A 118 16.58 -15.55 1.41
C THR A 118 16.78 -16.08 0.00
N ARG A 119 15.86 -15.77 -0.91
CA ARG A 119 15.93 -16.17 -2.31
C ARG A 119 15.16 -15.20 -3.20
N VAL A 120 15.72 -14.87 -4.36
CA VAL A 120 15.05 -14.11 -5.42
C VAL A 120 15.05 -14.96 -6.69
N ARG A 121 13.88 -15.08 -7.31
CA ARG A 121 13.65 -15.82 -8.54
C ARG A 121 12.98 -14.91 -9.56
N ILE A 122 13.55 -14.81 -10.75
CA ILE A 122 12.84 -14.22 -11.88
C ILE A 122 11.96 -15.33 -12.45
N VAL A 123 10.67 -15.09 -12.62
CA VAL A 123 9.72 -16.04 -13.21
C VAL A 123 9.09 -15.45 -14.46
N GLY A 124 8.82 -16.29 -15.46
CA GLY A 124 8.00 -15.89 -16.59
C GLY A 124 6.54 -16.12 -16.27
N GLU A 125 5.71 -15.08 -16.35
CA GLU A 125 4.27 -15.17 -16.26
C GLU A 125 3.68 -15.23 -17.66
N ARG A 126 3.15 -16.39 -18.04
CA ARG A 126 2.34 -16.52 -19.24
C ARG A 126 0.88 -16.29 -18.89
N TRP A 127 0.34 -15.18 -19.36
CA TRP A 127 -1.05 -14.81 -19.22
C TRP A 127 -1.82 -15.23 -20.46
N THR A 128 -2.94 -15.94 -20.28
CA THR A 128 -3.91 -16.22 -21.34
C THR A 128 -5.15 -15.36 -21.12
N TYR A 129 -5.73 -14.86 -22.20
CA TYR A 129 -6.90 -13.99 -22.20
C TYR A 129 -8.04 -14.61 -23.00
N ASP A 130 -9.28 -14.35 -22.58
CA ASP A 130 -10.50 -14.58 -23.38
C ASP A 130 -11.24 -13.25 -23.50
N ARG A 131 -11.40 -12.73 -24.72
CA ARG A 131 -12.00 -11.41 -24.99
C ARG A 131 -11.40 -10.27 -24.15
N GLY A 132 -10.08 -10.33 -23.95
CA GLY A 132 -9.34 -9.34 -23.14
C GLY A 132 -9.47 -9.51 -21.63
N ILE A 133 -10.12 -10.57 -21.15
CA ILE A 133 -10.21 -10.92 -19.73
C ILE A 133 -9.14 -11.97 -19.42
N PRO A 134 -8.26 -11.76 -18.42
CA PRO A 134 -7.30 -12.79 -18.01
C PRO A 134 -8.02 -14.06 -17.54
N THR A 135 -7.69 -15.22 -18.12
CA THR A 135 -8.31 -16.52 -17.81
C THR A 135 -7.36 -17.49 -17.14
N ALA A 136 -6.05 -17.40 -17.41
CA ALA A 136 -5.02 -18.23 -16.80
C ALA A 136 -3.70 -17.46 -16.65
N ARG A 137 -2.94 -17.81 -15.60
CA ARG A 137 -1.53 -17.41 -15.41
C ARG A 137 -0.72 -18.68 -15.14
N ALA A 138 0.28 -18.93 -15.96
CA ALA A 138 1.25 -19.99 -15.72
C ALA A 138 2.60 -19.37 -15.39
N LEU A 139 3.13 -19.68 -14.20
CA LEU A 139 4.52 -19.38 -13.88
C LEU A 139 5.41 -20.43 -14.54
N GLN A 140 6.29 -19.97 -15.43
CA GLN A 140 7.40 -20.76 -15.91
C GLN A 140 8.62 -20.47 -15.05
N ALA A 141 9.20 -21.54 -14.49
CA ALA A 141 10.37 -21.46 -13.65
C ALA A 141 11.50 -20.80 -14.41
N MET A 142 12.02 -19.72 -13.86
CA MET A 142 13.21 -19.06 -14.34
C MET A 142 14.12 -18.74 -13.15
N ARG A 143 15.38 -18.50 -13.53
CA ARG A 143 16.60 -18.46 -12.73
C ARG A 143 16.50 -17.82 -11.34
N ASP A 144 17.26 -18.39 -10.42
CA ASP A 144 17.67 -17.72 -9.19
C ASP A 144 18.62 -16.57 -9.51
N VAL A 145 18.45 -15.45 -8.82
CA VAL A 145 19.32 -14.28 -8.92
C VAL A 145 19.64 -13.75 -7.53
N GLU A 146 20.79 -13.10 -7.39
CA GLU A 146 21.13 -12.39 -6.15
C GLU A 146 20.34 -11.09 -5.99
N ALA A 147 20.04 -10.43 -7.11
CA ALA A 147 19.27 -9.19 -7.15
C ALA A 147 18.34 -9.18 -8.37
N ALA A 148 17.09 -8.77 -8.17
CA ALA A 148 16.18 -8.54 -9.28
C ALA A 148 16.62 -7.32 -10.11
N PRO A 149 16.42 -7.34 -11.44
CA PRO A 149 16.68 -6.18 -12.27
C PRO A 149 15.60 -5.11 -12.05
N GLN A 150 15.97 -3.83 -12.23
CA GLN A 150 15.02 -2.71 -12.21
C GLN A 150 14.00 -2.80 -13.35
N ARG A 151 14.40 -3.32 -14.51
CA ARG A 151 13.54 -3.49 -15.67
C ARG A 151 13.41 -4.96 -16.00
N LEU A 152 12.18 -5.44 -15.95
CA LEU A 152 11.80 -6.79 -16.33
C LEU A 152 11.21 -6.77 -17.73
N ILE A 153 11.29 -7.88 -18.45
CA ILE A 153 10.68 -8.01 -19.78
C ILE A 153 9.16 -7.91 -19.62
N ASP A 154 8.56 -6.94 -20.33
CA ASP A 154 7.11 -6.85 -20.51
C ASP A 154 6.77 -6.84 -22.01
N GLU A 155 6.44 -8.00 -22.55
CA GLU A 155 6.02 -8.17 -23.94
C GLU A 155 4.50 -7.99 -24.12
N ARG A 156 3.82 -7.19 -23.27
CA ARG A 156 2.45 -6.72 -23.52
C ARG A 156 2.29 -5.88 -24.79
N SER A 157 3.40 -5.49 -25.43
CA SER A 157 3.47 -4.41 -26.42
C SER A 157 2.77 -4.66 -27.77
N ASP A 158 2.21 -5.85 -28.02
CA ASP A 158 1.59 -6.15 -29.32
C ASP A 158 0.13 -6.62 -29.22
N ARG A 159 -0.71 -5.84 -28.52
CA ARG A 159 -2.18 -6.01 -28.50
C ARG A 159 -2.81 -5.91 -29.90
N SER A 160 -2.08 -5.37 -30.88
CA SER A 160 -2.43 -5.23 -32.29
C SER A 160 -2.43 -6.56 -33.07
N ALA A 161 -1.78 -7.61 -32.56
CA ALA A 161 -1.56 -8.85 -33.31
C ALA A 161 -2.61 -9.96 -33.06
N GLY A 162 -3.69 -9.68 -32.32
CA GLY A 162 -4.71 -10.69 -32.01
C GLY A 162 -4.18 -11.88 -31.19
N ARG A 163 -3.09 -11.67 -30.42
CA ARG A 163 -2.56 -12.69 -29.51
C ARG A 163 -3.36 -12.67 -28.21
N ASP A 164 -3.97 -13.81 -27.89
CA ASP A 164 -4.64 -14.07 -26.60
C ASP A 164 -3.64 -14.41 -25.48
N GLU A 165 -2.34 -14.18 -25.69
CA GLU A 165 -1.29 -14.53 -24.74
C GLU A 165 -0.28 -13.41 -24.57
N CYS A 166 0.22 -13.25 -23.35
CA CYS A 166 1.26 -12.31 -23.00
C CYS A 166 2.30 -12.96 -22.07
N LEU A 167 3.57 -12.65 -22.28
CA LEU A 167 4.67 -13.04 -21.42
C LEU A 167 5.19 -11.80 -20.67
N VAL A 168 5.25 -11.90 -19.35
CA VAL A 168 5.82 -10.86 -18.47
C VAL A 168 6.81 -11.52 -17.53
N GLU A 169 8.01 -10.97 -17.37
CA GLU A 169 8.89 -11.39 -16.27
C GLU A 169 8.41 -10.76 -14.96
N SER A 170 8.34 -11.56 -13.89
CA SER A 170 7.98 -11.14 -12.54
C SER A 170 8.96 -11.72 -11.53
N VAL A 171 8.84 -11.32 -10.27
CA VAL A 171 9.83 -11.68 -9.24
C VAL A 171 9.17 -12.43 -8.10
N LEU A 172 9.60 -13.67 -7.86
CA LEU A 172 9.27 -14.41 -6.64
C LEU A 172 10.37 -14.21 -5.61
N VAL A 173 9.95 -13.90 -4.38
CA VAL A 173 10.85 -13.63 -3.25
C VAL A 173 10.48 -14.54 -2.09
N ASP A 174 11.45 -15.27 -1.54
CA ASP A 174 11.27 -16.01 -0.29
C ASP A 174 11.76 -15.17 0.88
N LEU A 175 10.84 -14.89 1.81
CA LEU A 175 11.06 -14.07 2.98
C LEU A 175 11.15 -14.93 4.24
N ASP A 176 12.27 -14.83 4.94
CA ASP A 176 12.42 -15.35 6.29
C ASP A 176 11.88 -14.33 7.30
N LEU A 177 10.84 -14.73 8.02
CA LEU A 177 10.18 -13.91 9.03
C LEU A 177 10.87 -13.97 10.40
N ASP A 178 11.77 -14.92 10.61
CA ASP A 178 12.51 -15.12 11.85
C ASP A 178 13.85 -14.37 11.86
N ASP A 179 14.53 -14.28 10.71
CA ASP A 179 15.77 -13.52 10.55
C ASP A 179 15.50 -12.05 10.19
N VAL A 180 14.79 -11.36 11.08
CA VAL A 180 14.48 -9.95 10.92
C VAL A 180 15.02 -9.18 12.12
N PRO A 181 15.99 -8.26 11.93
CA PRO A 181 16.46 -7.39 13.00
C PRO A 181 15.30 -6.63 13.62
N GLU A 182 15.37 -6.37 14.92
CA GLU A 182 14.40 -5.53 15.62
C GLU A 182 14.19 -4.22 14.85
N LEU A 183 12.94 -3.76 14.82
CA LEU A 183 12.60 -2.48 14.22
C LEU A 183 13.44 -1.41 14.91
N GLN A 184 14.27 -0.72 14.13
CA GLN A 184 14.96 0.45 14.66
C GLN A 184 13.92 1.46 15.14
N PRO A 185 14.14 2.12 16.29
CA PRO A 185 13.25 3.16 16.76
C PRO A 185 13.06 4.19 15.66
N ARG A 186 11.80 4.45 15.30
CA ARG A 186 11.44 5.49 14.34
C ARG A 186 12.12 6.80 14.78
N PRO A 187 12.75 7.56 13.85
CA PRO A 187 13.21 8.92 14.16
C PRO A 187 12.08 9.73 14.80
N ALA A 188 12.42 10.69 15.67
CA ALA A 188 11.40 11.49 16.36
C ALA A 188 10.40 12.16 15.39
N PHE A 189 10.88 12.53 14.20
CA PHE A 189 10.13 13.18 13.14
C PHE A 189 10.47 12.60 11.76
N LEU A 190 9.46 12.38 10.91
CA LEU A 190 9.60 11.99 9.51
C LEU A 190 8.90 13.02 8.62
N PRO A 191 9.62 13.88 7.88
CA PRO A 191 9.01 14.95 7.10
C PRO A 191 8.16 14.40 5.95
N LEU A 192 6.96 14.95 5.77
CA LEU A 192 6.06 14.66 4.65
C LEU A 192 5.82 15.88 3.76
N LYS A 193 5.36 16.98 4.35
CA LYS A 193 5.10 18.25 3.67
C LYS A 193 5.70 19.39 4.47
N VAL A 194 5.99 20.49 3.79
CA VAL A 194 6.55 21.69 4.37
C VAL A 194 5.80 22.91 3.86
N SER A 195 5.60 23.89 4.73
CA SER A 195 5.06 25.20 4.38
C SER A 195 5.75 26.27 5.22
N ALA A 196 5.86 27.48 4.69
CA ALA A 196 6.54 28.59 5.37
C ALA A 196 5.68 29.85 5.29
N ALA A 197 5.68 30.62 6.37
CA ALA A 197 5.12 31.96 6.43
C ALA A 197 6.07 32.81 7.29
N ASP A 198 6.51 33.95 6.76
CA ASP A 198 7.55 34.78 7.37
C ASP A 198 8.80 33.96 7.75
N ASP A 199 9.22 34.01 9.02
CA ASP A 199 10.37 33.28 9.56
C ASP A 199 10.01 31.87 10.08
N ASP A 200 8.75 31.46 9.95
CA ASP A 200 8.24 30.22 10.50
C ASP A 200 8.12 29.13 9.43
N LEU A 201 8.83 28.03 9.67
CA LEU A 201 8.75 26.81 8.87
C LEU A 201 7.90 25.76 9.60
N TRP A 202 6.88 25.25 8.94
CA TRP A 202 6.01 24.20 9.45
C TRP A 202 6.19 22.92 8.63
N LEU A 203 6.52 21.82 9.31
CA LEU A 203 6.72 20.52 8.72
C LEU A 203 5.68 19.54 9.25
N LEU A 204 4.99 18.85 8.35
CA LEU A 204 4.05 17.80 8.70
C LEU A 204 4.76 16.46 8.83
N ASP A 205 4.43 15.71 9.87
CA ASP A 205 4.94 14.35 10.04
C ASP A 205 4.20 13.35 9.14
N ARG A 206 4.93 12.40 8.55
CA ARG A 206 4.40 11.37 7.65
C ARG A 206 3.55 10.31 8.36
N GLN A 207 3.84 10.02 9.62
CA GLN A 207 3.33 8.84 10.33
C GLN A 207 2.65 9.14 11.66
N LEU A 208 2.88 10.33 12.23
CA LEU A 208 2.24 10.79 13.47
C LEU A 208 1.39 12.04 13.24
N PRO A 209 0.35 12.30 14.05
CA PRO A 209 -0.50 13.47 13.89
C PRO A 209 0.20 14.68 14.51
N ARG A 210 1.36 15.03 13.94
CA ARG A 210 2.30 16.04 14.45
C ARG A 210 2.69 17.03 13.38
N VAL A 211 2.86 18.28 13.81
CA VAL A 211 3.56 19.31 13.05
C VAL A 211 4.77 19.80 13.85
N VAL A 212 5.87 20.06 13.16
CA VAL A 212 7.07 20.67 13.70
C VAL A 212 7.13 22.10 13.21
N ARG A 213 7.22 23.06 14.13
CA ARG A 213 7.52 24.45 13.82
C ARG A 213 9.01 24.68 14.05
N ARG A 214 9.66 25.35 13.10
CA ARG A 214 11.02 25.85 13.26
C ARG A 214 11.04 27.35 13.00
N ARG A 215 11.59 28.11 13.94
CA ARG A 215 11.88 29.54 13.82
C ARG A 215 13.33 29.80 14.19
N GLY A 216 14.17 30.06 13.18
CA GLY A 216 15.63 30.07 13.37
C GLY A 216 16.12 28.75 13.96
N GLU A 217 16.69 28.80 15.16
CA GLU A 217 17.17 27.63 15.93
C GLU A 217 16.11 27.05 16.88
N SER A 218 14.98 27.73 17.08
CA SER A 218 13.90 27.23 17.93
C SER A 218 13.07 26.18 17.20
N ILE A 219 12.84 25.04 17.86
CA ILE A 219 12.01 23.94 17.35
C ILE A 219 10.92 23.64 18.38
N SER A 220 9.66 23.59 17.93
CA SER A 220 8.53 23.11 18.73
C SER A 220 7.73 22.05 17.97
N ILE A 221 7.13 21.12 18.71
CA ILE A 221 6.35 20.00 18.17
C ILE A 221 4.94 20.11 18.74
N HIS A 222 3.94 20.02 17.86
CA HIS A 222 2.54 20.13 18.24
C HIS A 222 1.76 18.95 17.66
N ASP A 223 1.04 18.23 18.53
CA ASP A 223 0.09 17.19 18.12
C ASP A 223 -1.22 17.85 17.65
N TYR A 224 -1.90 17.28 16.64
CA TYR A 224 -3.21 17.74 16.19
C TYR A 224 -4.27 16.62 16.26
N PRO A 225 -5.54 16.95 16.52
CA PRO A 225 -6.58 15.95 16.82
C PRO A 225 -7.22 15.34 15.55
N ALA A 226 -6.41 14.73 14.67
CA ALA A 226 -6.94 14.04 13.49
C ALA A 226 -6.03 12.90 13.00
N PRO A 227 -6.57 11.87 12.30
CA PRO A 227 -5.78 10.74 11.82
C PRO A 227 -4.70 11.17 10.84
N VAL A 228 -3.52 10.53 10.86
CA VAL A 228 -2.40 10.82 9.95
C VAL A 228 -2.69 10.35 8.52
N VAL A 229 -3.29 9.18 8.43
CA VAL A 229 -3.55 8.48 7.19
C VAL A 229 -4.97 8.80 6.74
N ASP A 230 -5.08 9.47 5.60
CA ASP A 230 -6.26 9.40 4.77
C ASP A 230 -6.11 8.11 3.94
N HIS A 231 -7.05 7.18 4.09
CA HIS A 231 -7.17 5.90 3.36
C HIS A 231 -6.43 5.89 2.01
N TRP A 232 -5.40 5.03 1.94
CA TRP A 232 -4.29 4.88 0.97
C TRP A 232 -4.62 4.80 -0.54
N MET A 233 -5.87 5.00 -0.93
CA MET A 233 -6.20 5.17 -2.33
C MET A 233 -5.85 6.60 -2.75
N GLU A 234 -4.74 6.73 -3.48
CA GLU A 234 -4.20 7.93 -4.14
C GLU A 234 -3.13 8.69 -3.33
N ASN A 235 -1.87 8.53 -3.75
CA ASN A 235 -0.70 9.30 -3.28
C ASN A 235 -0.91 10.83 -3.30
N ASP A 236 -1.86 11.32 -4.10
CA ASP A 236 -2.17 12.74 -4.27
C ASP A 236 -3.08 13.35 -3.19
N ARG A 237 -3.53 12.56 -2.20
CA ARG A 237 -4.43 13.06 -1.12
C ARG A 237 -3.90 12.90 0.29
N LEU A 238 -2.57 12.81 0.44
CA LEU A 238 -1.93 12.97 1.75
C LEU A 238 -2.21 14.36 2.32
N ARG A 239 -2.27 14.46 3.64
CA ARG A 239 -2.48 15.73 4.34
C ARG A 239 -1.51 16.82 3.88
N ALA A 240 -2.02 18.04 3.81
CA ALA A 240 -1.23 19.23 3.52
C ALA A 240 -1.15 20.13 4.76
N VAL A 241 0.01 20.77 4.92
CA VAL A 241 0.24 21.84 5.90
C VAL A 241 0.33 23.17 5.16
N HIS A 242 -0.30 24.20 5.70
CA HIS A 242 -0.29 25.56 5.16
C HIS A 242 0.06 26.53 6.27
N ALA A 243 1.21 27.16 6.17
CA ALA A 243 1.69 28.13 7.14
C ALA A 243 0.87 29.43 7.07
N ALA A 244 0.71 30.05 8.22
CA ALA A 244 0.07 31.34 8.44
C ALA A 244 0.85 32.08 9.53
N ALA A 245 0.67 33.40 9.68
CA ALA A 245 1.44 34.18 10.66
C ALA A 245 1.14 33.76 12.10
N ALA A 246 -0.12 33.43 12.39
CA ALA A 246 -0.57 32.99 13.71
C ALA A 246 -0.41 31.48 13.97
N GLY A 247 0.05 30.69 12.98
CA GLY A 247 0.09 29.22 13.13
C GLY A 247 0.21 28.45 11.82
N CYS A 248 -0.44 27.29 11.76
CA CYS A 248 -0.62 26.56 10.51
C CYS A 248 -1.96 25.84 10.45
N TRP A 249 -2.41 25.64 9.21
CA TRP A 249 -3.54 24.80 8.88
C TRP A 249 -3.08 23.41 8.46
N VAL A 250 -3.75 22.37 8.93
CA VAL A 250 -3.58 21.00 8.44
C VAL A 250 -4.88 20.55 7.80
N SER A 251 -4.82 20.18 6.53
CA SER A 251 -5.98 19.83 5.70
C SER A 251 -5.83 18.44 5.09
N GLY A 252 -6.95 17.76 4.80
CA GLY A 252 -6.97 16.43 4.18
C GLY A 252 -8.38 15.83 4.14
N ARG A 253 -8.50 14.54 3.82
CA ARG A 253 -9.82 13.85 3.76
C ARG A 253 -10.46 13.71 5.13
N SER A 254 -9.67 13.64 6.19
CA SER A 254 -10.19 13.55 7.55
C SER A 254 -10.51 14.92 8.18
N GLY A 255 -10.46 16.00 7.38
CA GLY A 255 -10.92 17.32 7.78
C GLY A 255 -9.84 18.40 7.86
N LEU A 256 -10.19 19.47 8.58
CA LEU A 256 -9.37 20.68 8.75
C LEU A 256 -9.05 20.90 10.22
N CYS A 257 -7.78 21.14 10.51
CA CYS A 257 -7.28 21.50 11.83
C CYS A 257 -6.49 22.80 11.76
N TRP A 258 -6.50 23.54 12.87
CA TRP A 258 -5.65 24.70 13.11
C TRP A 258 -4.71 24.42 14.28
N ILE A 259 -3.45 24.84 14.13
CA ILE A 259 -2.41 24.76 15.16
C ILE A 259 -1.82 26.17 15.32
N GLY A 260 -2.02 26.79 16.47
CA GLY A 260 -1.47 28.10 16.80
C GLY A 260 0.03 28.04 17.13
N VAL A 261 0.71 29.17 16.98
CA VAL A 261 2.12 29.35 17.38
C VAL A 261 2.39 29.08 18.87
N ASP A 262 1.35 29.21 19.70
CA ASP A 262 1.35 28.91 21.14
C ASP A 262 1.13 27.42 21.45
N GLY A 263 0.91 26.61 20.42
CA GLY A 263 0.61 25.19 20.52
C GLY A 263 -0.86 24.87 20.77
N SER A 264 -1.75 25.86 20.76
CA SER A 264 -3.19 25.62 20.76
C SER A 264 -3.59 24.82 19.51
N THR A 265 -4.41 23.78 19.67
CA THR A 265 -4.85 22.95 18.55
C THR A 265 -6.36 22.82 18.54
N SER A 266 -6.94 22.85 17.34
CA SER A 266 -8.39 22.71 17.17
C SER A 266 -8.73 21.96 15.89
N ARG A 267 -9.72 21.07 15.96
CA ARG A 267 -10.37 20.49 14.79
C ARG A 267 -11.55 21.37 14.42
N LEU A 268 -11.55 21.91 13.22
CA LEU A 268 -12.55 22.87 12.76
C LEU A 268 -13.59 22.24 11.85
N SER A 269 -13.22 21.15 11.17
CA SER A 269 -14.10 20.38 10.31
C SER A 269 -13.66 18.92 10.27
N ASP A 270 -14.62 18.01 10.13
CA ASP A 270 -14.42 16.59 9.81
C ASP A 270 -14.67 16.28 8.33
N ARG A 271 -15.15 17.26 7.55
CA ARG A 271 -15.45 17.10 6.13
C ARG A 271 -14.17 17.03 5.31
N PRO A 272 -14.06 16.10 4.33
CA PRO A 272 -12.92 16.02 3.43
C PRO A 272 -12.65 17.33 2.72
N ILE A 273 -11.38 17.76 2.75
CA ILE A 273 -10.90 18.94 2.01
C ILE A 273 -10.26 18.47 0.71
N ALA A 274 -10.77 18.95 -0.42
CA ALA A 274 -10.29 18.61 -1.76
C ALA A 274 -9.19 19.56 -2.24
N ALA A 275 -9.32 20.83 -1.89
CA ALA A 275 -8.39 21.88 -2.24
C ALA A 275 -8.48 23.00 -1.21
N CYS A 276 -7.40 23.75 -1.07
CA CYS A 276 -7.35 24.91 -0.20
C CYS A 276 -6.34 25.94 -0.70
N ALA A 277 -6.57 27.18 -0.32
CA ALA A 277 -5.65 28.29 -0.52
C ALA A 277 -5.60 29.09 0.78
N VAL A 278 -4.40 29.55 1.15
CA VAL A 278 -4.19 30.39 2.32
C VAL A 278 -3.75 31.78 1.88
N HIS A 279 -4.31 32.79 2.52
CA HIS A 279 -3.87 34.17 2.43
C HIS A 279 -3.90 34.75 3.85
N ASP A 280 -2.74 35.25 4.29
CA ASP A 280 -2.50 35.63 5.69
C ASP A 280 -2.92 34.51 6.66
N ASP A 281 -3.78 34.83 7.63
CA ASP A 281 -4.33 33.87 8.59
C ASP A 281 -5.67 33.25 8.14
N THR A 282 -6.08 33.44 6.88
CA THR A 282 -7.35 32.92 6.37
C THR A 282 -7.13 31.77 5.39
N LEU A 283 -7.78 30.63 5.65
CA LEU A 283 -7.83 29.50 4.72
C LEU A 283 -9.19 29.42 4.02
N LEU A 284 -9.17 29.43 2.69
CA LEU A 284 -10.31 29.03 1.86
C LEU A 284 -10.19 27.52 1.60
N ALA A 285 -11.22 26.75 1.95
CA ALA A 285 -11.25 25.30 1.75
C ALA A 285 -12.44 24.88 0.86
N CYS A 286 -12.18 24.04 -0.14
CA CYS A 286 -13.22 23.36 -0.91
C CYS A 286 -13.44 21.96 -0.32
N THR A 287 -14.67 21.67 0.12
CA THR A 287 -15.01 20.34 0.65
C THR A 287 -15.37 19.37 -0.48
N ALA A 288 -14.82 18.15 -0.44
CA ALA A 288 -15.28 17.06 -1.30
C ALA A 288 -16.51 16.36 -0.70
N ARG A 289 -17.44 15.96 -1.57
CA ARG A 289 -18.39 14.89 -1.25
C ARG A 289 -17.67 13.56 -1.44
N ILE A 290 -17.68 12.70 -0.44
CA ILE A 290 -17.29 11.30 -0.64
C ILE A 290 -18.42 10.66 -1.43
N THR A 291 -18.29 10.60 -2.75
CA THR A 291 -19.10 9.67 -3.54
C THR A 291 -18.54 8.28 -3.28
N THR A 292 -19.18 7.53 -2.38
CA THR A 292 -19.12 6.07 -2.44
C THR A 292 -19.66 5.68 -3.81
N ILE A 293 -18.77 5.27 -4.71
CA ILE A 293 -19.18 4.65 -5.96
C ILE A 293 -19.97 3.38 -5.56
N PRO A 294 -21.23 3.23 -6.01
CA PRO A 294 -22.07 2.08 -5.67
C PRO A 294 -21.49 0.77 -6.19
#